data_AF-I3M3L4-F1
#
_entry.id   AF-I3M3L4-F1
#
_cell.length_a   1.000
_cell.length_b   1.000
_cell.length_c   1.000
_cell.angle_alpha   90.00
_cell.angle_beta   90.00
_cell.angle_gamma   90.00
#
_symmetry.space_group_name_H-M   'P 1'
#
loop_
_entity.id
_entity.type
_entity.pdbx_description
1 polymer ?
#
loop_
_entity_poly.entity_id
_entity_poly.type
_entity_poly.pdbx_seq_one_letter_code
_entity_poly.pdbx_strand_id
1 'polypeptide(L)'
;MALDTLAVTPLHQGPSFSKMPLRTEAWQKPGNLVKPPVPSKSKLTTIEAKRIMSVLDEAIYKVELVTLLSYAITHPEALEGMPGEGVAAAVREHQDLCQVLLGTIGDLQEKELQLQAAEDEEAEEEAWFQDCLAATAQLKTSLQPQMQKVRDSSRDILRLLLTDPPAARLLRLQALGRSPEAQRFIEGLEELRGFLFERLLTSPMEARDRAQFIQDITRRHRRNQEVIDALETELTARMKNRDSEVEKENFVIQELKNHLHQVLKFSESSLLRTKQEAEKQQKADSRASQARLAKLQQEILTLRSQYHNLVMENREAEQALRKKKYKVETEIENWIQKYDSEMSEKQEEYEDLDLIHKEEKLQLEELKLRHAVLVEEFSQILAEREVNAKKRMEAEREMLRMIRAATLIQAVWKGYLVRSMLKSKRKKRVKGKGKGKGLSQIKGKGLGQVKGKGLGQVKGKGQVKGKGQGLGKGKGKEKGKGKGKEKGKGKK
;
A
#
# COMPACT_ATOMS: atom_id res chain seq x y z
N MET A 1 -3.02 -16.77 -0.91
CA MET A 1 -4.01 -17.74 -0.39
C MET A 1 -3.89 -17.77 1.13
N ALA A 2 -4.59 -16.86 1.80
CA ALA A 2 -4.79 -16.83 3.25
C ALA A 2 -6.01 -15.93 3.46
N LEU A 3 -7.11 -16.50 3.94
CA LEU A 3 -8.36 -15.79 4.20
C LEU A 3 -8.68 -15.91 5.68
N ASP A 4 -8.03 -15.09 6.50
CA ASP A 4 -8.36 -14.98 7.90
C ASP A 4 -9.70 -14.25 8.04
N THR A 5 -10.78 -15.03 8.09
CA THR A 5 -12.13 -14.54 8.35
C THR A 5 -12.24 -14.07 9.80
N LEU A 6 -11.87 -12.81 10.05
CA LEU A 6 -12.15 -12.11 11.30
C LEU A 6 -13.65 -12.03 11.52
N ALA A 7 -14.19 -12.98 12.29
CA ALA A 7 -15.58 -12.99 12.71
C ALA A 7 -15.85 -11.84 13.68
N VAL A 8 -16.39 -10.73 13.14
CA VAL A 8 -16.81 -9.58 13.96
C VAL A 8 -17.98 -10.00 14.84
N THR A 9 -17.72 -10.18 16.13
CA THR A 9 -18.75 -10.44 17.14
C THR A 9 -19.69 -9.25 17.25
N PRO A 10 -21.03 -9.42 17.10
CA PRO A 10 -21.98 -8.31 17.24
C PRO A 10 -22.08 -7.84 18.69
N LEU A 11 -21.22 -6.89 19.09
CA LEU A 11 -21.15 -6.34 20.44
C LEU A 11 -22.27 -5.32 20.74
N HIS A 12 -23.50 -5.67 20.35
CA HIS A 12 -24.71 -4.88 20.61
C HIS A 12 -25.93 -5.78 20.79
N GLN A 13 -25.95 -6.53 21.89
CA GLN A 13 -27.23 -6.87 22.53
C GLN A 13 -27.79 -5.59 23.17
N GLY A 14 -28.53 -4.80 22.38
CA GLY A 14 -29.39 -3.77 22.94
C GLY A 14 -30.38 -4.39 23.95
N PRO A 15 -30.74 -3.70 25.04
CA PRO A 15 -31.56 -4.28 26.09
C PRO A 15 -32.94 -4.68 25.53
N SER A 16 -33.22 -5.99 25.54
CA SER A 16 -34.48 -6.51 25.04
C SER A 16 -35.62 -6.23 26.04
N PHE A 17 -36.34 -5.14 25.80
CA PHE A 17 -37.52 -4.72 26.58
C PHE A 17 -38.66 -5.76 26.63
N SER A 18 -38.56 -6.86 25.87
CA SER A 18 -39.39 -8.07 26.03
C SER A 18 -39.20 -8.82 27.36
N LYS A 19 -38.33 -8.34 28.25
CA LYS A 19 -38.20 -8.81 29.64
C LYS A 19 -38.45 -7.71 30.69
N MET A 20 -39.51 -6.91 30.51
CA MET A 20 -40.25 -6.47 31.70
C MET A 20 -40.78 -7.73 32.41
N PRO A 21 -40.41 -8.02 33.67
CA PRO A 21 -41.12 -9.05 34.41
C PRO A 21 -42.54 -8.52 34.63
N LEU A 22 -43.51 -9.21 34.05
CA LEU A 22 -44.91 -9.07 34.46
C LEU A 22 -44.97 -9.45 35.93
N ARG A 23 -44.93 -8.43 36.81
CA ARG A 23 -45.52 -8.51 38.13
C ARG A 23 -47.03 -8.60 37.95
N THR A 24 -47.47 -9.79 37.54
CA THR A 24 -48.71 -10.36 38.08
C THR A 24 -48.49 -10.53 39.58
N GLU A 25 -48.55 -9.41 40.31
CA GLU A 25 -49.07 -9.46 41.67
C GLU A 25 -50.40 -10.19 41.56
N ALA A 26 -50.52 -11.31 42.27
CA ALA A 26 -51.61 -12.23 42.06
C ALA A 26 -52.92 -11.47 42.28
N TRP A 27 -53.70 -11.30 41.21
CA TRP A 27 -55.00 -10.62 41.25
C TRP A 27 -55.78 -11.25 42.41
N GLN A 28 -55.99 -10.47 43.48
CA GLN A 28 -56.71 -10.96 44.63
C GLN A 28 -58.08 -11.42 44.14
N LYS A 29 -58.42 -12.69 44.37
CA LYS A 29 -59.65 -13.30 43.85
C LYS A 29 -60.81 -12.32 44.02
N PRO A 30 -61.54 -11.95 42.95
CA PRO A 30 -62.49 -10.83 42.97
C PRO A 30 -63.42 -10.99 44.17
N GLY A 31 -63.35 -10.00 45.08
CA GLY A 31 -63.76 -10.11 46.48
C GLY A 31 -65.26 -10.36 46.64
N ASN A 32 -65.63 -11.64 46.56
CA ASN A 32 -66.98 -12.15 46.35
C ASN A 32 -67.57 -11.73 44.98
N LEU A 33 -67.97 -12.73 44.19
CA LEU A 33 -69.09 -12.57 43.27
C LEU A 33 -70.33 -12.27 44.14
N VAL A 34 -70.63 -10.99 44.35
CA VAL A 34 -71.69 -10.60 45.29
C VAL A 34 -73.04 -10.91 44.66
N LYS A 35 -73.57 -12.08 45.00
CA LYS A 35 -74.85 -12.57 44.49
C LYS A 35 -75.97 -11.63 44.94
N PRO A 36 -76.97 -11.32 44.09
CA PRO A 36 -78.15 -10.58 44.51
C PRO A 36 -78.82 -11.24 45.73
N PRO A 37 -79.34 -10.46 46.70
CA PRO A 37 -80.11 -11.01 47.82
C PRO A 37 -81.38 -11.75 47.33
N VAL A 38 -81.31 -13.08 47.18
CA VAL A 38 -82.45 -13.97 46.86
C VAL A 38 -83.54 -13.81 47.93
N PRO A 39 -84.86 -13.91 47.61
CA PRO A 39 -85.90 -13.79 48.65
C PRO A 39 -85.68 -14.85 49.75
N SER A 40 -85.70 -14.44 51.03
CA SER A 40 -85.47 -15.39 52.14
C SER A 40 -86.61 -16.39 52.35
N LYS A 41 -87.77 -16.15 51.71
CA LYS A 41 -88.99 -16.94 51.83
C LYS A 41 -89.31 -17.65 50.53
N SER A 42 -89.72 -18.92 50.62
CA SER A 42 -90.18 -19.75 49.50
C SER A 42 -91.69 -20.02 49.50
N LYS A 43 -92.43 -19.50 50.50
CA LYS A 43 -93.88 -19.70 50.67
C LYS A 43 -94.55 -18.41 51.13
N LEU A 44 -95.71 -18.10 50.54
CA LEU A 44 -96.53 -16.94 50.92
C LEU A 44 -97.13 -17.15 52.31
N THR A 45 -96.90 -16.19 53.21
CA THR A 45 -97.35 -16.27 54.61
C THR A 45 -98.67 -15.56 54.87
N THR A 46 -98.95 -14.44 54.19
CA THR A 46 -100.19 -13.65 54.37
C THR A 46 -101.38 -14.27 53.63
N ILE A 47 -102.60 -13.97 54.10
CA ILE A 47 -103.84 -14.47 53.49
C ILE A 47 -104.14 -13.70 52.20
N GLU A 48 -103.79 -12.42 52.18
CA GLU A 48 -103.97 -11.47 51.10
C GLU A 48 -103.13 -11.89 49.89
N ALA A 49 -101.85 -12.23 50.09
CA ALA A 49 -101.00 -12.73 49.02
C ALA A 49 -101.50 -14.07 48.45
N LYS A 50 -101.98 -14.98 49.29
CA LYS A 50 -102.59 -16.25 48.85
C LYS A 50 -103.86 -16.00 48.02
N ARG A 51 -104.70 -15.04 48.42
CA ARG A 51 -105.89 -14.62 47.66
C ARG A 51 -105.51 -14.02 46.30
N ILE A 52 -104.50 -13.14 46.25
CA ILE A 52 -104.02 -12.54 44.99
C ILE A 52 -103.53 -13.63 44.02
N MET A 53 -102.71 -14.58 44.49
CA MET A 53 -102.28 -15.69 43.64
C MET A 53 -103.45 -16.60 43.23
N SER A 54 -104.38 -16.89 44.15
CA SER A 54 -105.55 -17.74 43.87
C SER A 54 -106.51 -17.12 42.84
N VAL A 55 -106.66 -15.79 42.81
CA VAL A 55 -107.45 -15.09 41.79
C VAL A 55 -106.73 -15.10 40.44
N LEU A 56 -105.40 -15.08 40.43
CA LEU A 56 -104.62 -15.20 39.20
C LEU A 56 -104.60 -16.63 38.65
N ASP A 57 -104.51 -17.66 39.51
CA ASP A 57 -104.82 -19.05 39.15
C ASP A 57 -106.25 -19.16 38.57
N GLU A 58 -107.21 -18.55 39.29
CA GLU A 58 -108.62 -18.40 38.90
C GLU A 58 -108.79 -17.90 37.45
N ALA A 59 -108.06 -16.82 37.12
CA ALA A 59 -108.08 -16.16 35.83
C ALA A 59 -107.36 -16.97 34.74
N ILE A 60 -106.15 -17.48 35.02
CA ILE A 60 -105.38 -18.31 34.08
C ILE A 60 -106.20 -19.54 33.69
N TYR A 61 -106.73 -20.27 34.67
CA TYR A 61 -107.52 -21.49 34.43
C TYR A 61 -108.78 -21.23 33.57
N LYS A 62 -109.42 -20.06 33.72
CA LYS A 62 -110.56 -19.65 32.89
C LYS A 62 -110.14 -19.25 31.48
N VAL A 63 -109.08 -18.46 31.32
CA VAL A 63 -108.52 -18.10 30.00
C VAL A 63 -108.09 -19.35 29.23
N GLU A 64 -107.42 -20.27 29.91
CA GLU A 64 -107.05 -21.58 29.39
C GLU A 64 -108.23 -22.43 28.89
N LEU A 65 -109.46 -22.23 29.40
CA LEU A 65 -110.66 -22.92 28.93
C LEU A 65 -111.33 -22.17 27.78
N VAL A 66 -111.45 -20.84 27.82
CA VAL A 66 -111.97 -20.04 26.69
C VAL A 66 -111.16 -20.28 25.42
N THR A 67 -109.83 -20.33 25.55
CA THR A 67 -108.89 -20.52 24.43
C THR A 67 -108.92 -21.92 23.83
N LEU A 68 -109.68 -22.87 24.40
CA LEU A 68 -109.96 -24.19 23.83
C LEU A 68 -111.31 -24.25 23.12
N LEU A 69 -112.20 -23.26 23.32
CA LEU A 69 -113.50 -23.22 22.64
C LEU A 69 -113.34 -23.06 21.13
N SER A 70 -112.34 -22.30 20.67
CA SER A 70 -112.03 -22.19 19.24
C SER A 70 -111.69 -23.53 18.60
N TYR A 71 -110.98 -24.41 19.31
CA TYR A 71 -110.68 -25.77 18.85
C TYR A 71 -111.93 -26.67 18.87
N ALA A 72 -112.76 -26.55 19.92
CA ALA A 72 -114.02 -27.29 20.00
C ALA A 72 -115.02 -26.92 18.90
N ILE A 73 -115.00 -25.66 18.44
CA ILE A 73 -115.81 -25.17 17.31
C ILE A 73 -115.30 -25.74 15.97
N THR A 74 -113.98 -25.87 15.76
CA THR A 74 -113.42 -26.40 14.50
C THR A 74 -113.41 -27.92 14.43
N HIS A 75 -113.50 -28.62 15.56
CA HIS A 75 -113.47 -30.08 15.64
C HIS A 75 -114.66 -30.62 16.47
N PRO A 76 -115.87 -30.75 15.88
CA PRO A 76 -117.03 -31.30 16.59
C PRO A 76 -116.84 -32.76 17.03
N GLU A 77 -115.95 -33.50 16.36
CA GLU A 77 -115.47 -34.83 16.77
C GLU A 77 -114.86 -34.83 18.19
N ALA A 78 -114.22 -33.72 18.60
CA ALA A 78 -113.69 -33.53 19.95
C ALA A 78 -114.76 -33.20 21.01
N LEU A 79 -116.04 -33.29 20.64
CA LEU A 79 -117.19 -33.22 21.54
C LEU A 79 -118.02 -34.51 21.56
N GLU A 80 -117.73 -35.48 20.69
CA GLU A 80 -118.38 -36.78 20.71
C GLU A 80 -117.94 -37.60 21.94
N GLY A 81 -118.90 -38.16 22.67
CA GLY A 81 -118.66 -38.86 23.94
C GLY A 81 -118.45 -37.94 25.16
N MET A 82 -118.61 -36.62 25.03
CA MET A 82 -118.60 -35.70 26.18
C MET A 82 -119.73 -36.02 27.18
N PRO A 83 -119.45 -36.05 28.49
CA PRO A 83 -120.50 -36.23 29.50
C PRO A 83 -121.41 -34.99 29.56
N GLY A 84 -122.71 -35.19 29.32
CA GLY A 84 -123.73 -34.14 29.37
C GLY A 84 -123.96 -33.45 28.03
N GLU A 85 -125.10 -33.76 27.39
CA GLU A 85 -125.51 -33.20 26.09
C GLU A 85 -125.51 -31.66 26.06
N GLY A 86 -125.74 -31.01 27.20
CA GLY A 86 -125.75 -29.56 27.33
C GLY A 86 -124.44 -28.87 26.96
N VAL A 87 -123.27 -29.50 27.16
CA VAL A 87 -121.98 -28.88 26.76
C VAL A 87 -121.83 -28.89 25.24
N ALA A 88 -122.08 -30.03 24.60
CA ALA A 88 -122.02 -30.16 23.14
C ALA A 88 -123.10 -29.32 22.45
N ALA A 89 -124.29 -29.18 23.05
CA ALA A 89 -125.34 -28.29 22.56
C ALA A 89 -124.94 -26.81 22.67
N ALA A 90 -124.44 -26.37 23.82
CA ALA A 90 -124.01 -24.98 24.03
C ALA A 90 -122.84 -24.59 23.12
N VAL A 91 -121.89 -25.50 22.84
CA VAL A 91 -120.79 -25.22 21.89
C VAL A 91 -121.29 -25.13 20.44
N ARG A 92 -122.33 -25.88 20.04
CA ARG A 92 -122.97 -25.69 18.72
C ARG A 92 -123.71 -24.36 18.62
N GLU A 93 -124.50 -23.99 19.62
CA GLU A 93 -125.14 -22.66 19.66
C GLU A 93 -124.10 -21.52 19.64
N HIS A 94 -122.97 -21.72 20.31
CA HIS A 94 -121.85 -20.78 20.28
C HIS A 94 -121.17 -20.73 18.91
N GLN A 95 -121.03 -21.86 18.22
CA GLN A 95 -120.54 -21.94 16.84
C GLN A 95 -121.47 -21.20 15.87
N ASP A 96 -122.79 -21.36 16.00
CA ASP A 96 -123.79 -20.66 15.19
C ASP A 96 -123.73 -19.14 15.43
N LEU A 97 -123.65 -18.71 16.70
CA LEU A 97 -123.46 -17.30 17.07
C LEU A 97 -122.11 -16.73 16.56
N CYS A 98 -121.05 -17.53 16.57
CA CYS A 98 -119.76 -17.14 16.00
C CYS A 98 -119.81 -17.01 14.46
N GLN A 99 -120.47 -17.94 13.76
CA GLN A 99 -120.67 -17.86 12.31
C GLN A 99 -121.48 -16.61 11.94
N VAL A 100 -122.58 -16.35 12.66
CA VAL A 100 -123.42 -15.15 12.47
C VAL A 100 -122.64 -13.85 12.71
N LEU A 101 -121.75 -13.80 13.70
CA LEU A 101 -120.87 -12.65 13.93
C LEU A 101 -119.80 -12.51 12.84
N LEU A 102 -119.14 -13.60 12.44
CA LEU A 102 -118.13 -13.61 11.39
C LEU A 102 -118.70 -13.21 10.03
N GLY A 103 -119.91 -13.66 9.69
CA GLY A 103 -120.65 -13.23 8.51
C GLY A 103 -120.82 -11.70 8.48
N THR A 104 -121.39 -11.11 9.53
CA THR A 104 -121.55 -9.64 9.59
C THR A 104 -120.24 -8.85 9.67
N ILE A 105 -119.13 -9.47 10.07
CA ILE A 105 -117.79 -8.86 9.96
C ILE A 105 -117.28 -8.93 8.51
N GLY A 106 -117.53 -10.03 7.80
CA GLY A 106 -117.26 -10.15 6.36
C GLY A 106 -118.07 -9.15 5.54
N ASP A 107 -119.39 -9.10 5.74
CA ASP A 107 -120.30 -8.13 5.12
C ASP A 107 -119.86 -6.68 5.33
N LEU A 108 -119.24 -6.39 6.48
CA LEU A 108 -118.65 -5.09 6.79
C LEU A 108 -117.33 -4.85 6.06
N GLN A 109 -116.41 -5.81 6.09
CA GLN A 109 -115.11 -5.68 5.44
C GLN A 109 -115.25 -5.55 3.92
N GLU A 110 -116.15 -6.31 3.30
CA GLU A 110 -116.47 -6.17 1.88
C GLU A 110 -117.05 -4.79 1.55
N LYS A 111 -117.94 -4.25 2.40
CA LYS A 111 -118.51 -2.91 2.18
C LYS A 111 -117.56 -1.76 2.52
N GLU A 112 -116.66 -1.94 3.48
CA GLU A 112 -115.60 -0.96 3.76
C GLU A 112 -114.56 -0.94 2.62
N LEU A 113 -114.24 -2.10 2.01
CA LEU A 113 -113.43 -2.17 0.80
C LEU A 113 -114.15 -1.59 -0.43
N GLN A 114 -115.46 -1.79 -0.57
CA GLN A 114 -116.27 -1.17 -1.64
C GLN A 114 -116.34 0.35 -1.49
N LEU A 115 -116.48 0.87 -0.27
CA LEU A 115 -116.40 2.30 0.01
C LEU A 115 -115.02 2.87 -0.35
N GLN A 116 -113.92 2.19 0.05
CA GLN A 116 -112.56 2.62 -0.30
C GLN A 116 -112.32 2.62 -1.82
N ALA A 117 -112.75 1.59 -2.53
CA ALA A 117 -112.64 1.54 -3.99
C ALA A 117 -113.46 2.63 -4.71
N ALA A 118 -114.61 3.02 -4.14
CA ALA A 118 -115.45 4.11 -4.63
C ALA A 118 -115.04 5.51 -4.10
N GLU A 119 -114.03 5.59 -3.24
CA GLU A 119 -113.30 6.83 -2.91
C GLU A 119 -112.11 7.04 -3.87
N ASP A 120 -111.54 5.95 -4.43
CA ASP A 120 -110.46 5.98 -5.42
C ASP A 120 -110.95 6.16 -6.88
N GLU A 121 -112.13 5.66 -7.25
CA GLU A 121 -112.80 5.96 -8.52
C GLU A 121 -113.79 7.14 -8.35
N GLU A 122 -113.67 8.20 -9.15
CA GLU A 122 -114.56 9.39 -9.13
C GLU A 122 -115.99 9.07 -9.66
N ALA A 123 -116.76 8.29 -8.91
CA ALA A 123 -118.10 7.84 -9.28
C ALA A 123 -119.19 8.87 -8.91
N GLU A 124 -119.91 9.41 -9.90
CA GLU A 124 -120.91 10.48 -9.72
C GLU A 124 -122.22 10.07 -8.98
N GLU A 125 -122.33 8.87 -8.42
CA GLU A 125 -123.52 8.39 -7.71
C GLU A 125 -123.46 8.64 -6.19
N GLU A 126 -123.54 9.91 -5.78
CA GLU A 126 -123.54 10.33 -4.36
C GLU A 126 -124.65 9.62 -3.52
N ALA A 127 -125.77 9.24 -4.15
CA ALA A 127 -126.83 8.45 -3.51
C ALA A 127 -126.38 7.04 -3.11
N TRP A 128 -125.65 6.33 -3.98
CA TRP A 128 -125.13 4.99 -3.68
C TRP A 128 -124.12 5.06 -2.53
N PHE A 129 -123.27 6.09 -2.49
CA PHE A 129 -122.31 6.30 -1.43
C PHE A 129 -123.00 6.50 -0.06
N GLN A 130 -124.05 7.32 -0.01
CA GLN A 130 -124.85 7.51 1.21
C GLN A 130 -125.56 6.23 1.67
N ASP A 131 -126.12 5.44 0.75
CA ASP A 131 -126.73 4.14 1.08
C ASP A 131 -125.69 3.11 1.59
N CYS A 132 -124.49 3.09 1.03
CA CYS A 132 -123.38 2.26 1.51
C CYS A 132 -122.88 2.68 2.90
N LEU A 133 -122.79 3.99 3.18
CA LEU A 133 -122.52 4.53 4.51
C LEU A 133 -123.64 4.17 5.51
N ALA A 134 -124.91 4.27 5.11
CA ALA A 134 -126.03 3.87 5.95
C ALA A 134 -126.02 2.36 6.25
N ALA A 135 -125.72 1.52 5.26
CA ALA A 135 -125.64 0.07 5.42
C ALA A 135 -124.47 -0.37 6.32
N THR A 136 -123.28 0.25 6.19
CA THR A 136 -122.15 -0.05 7.08
C THR A 136 -122.39 0.48 8.49
N ALA A 137 -123.06 1.63 8.67
CA ALA A 137 -123.48 2.10 9.98
C ALA A 137 -124.47 1.13 10.65
N GLN A 138 -125.47 0.63 9.91
CA GLN A 138 -126.42 -0.38 10.43
C GLN A 138 -125.70 -1.66 10.88
N LEU A 139 -124.83 -2.23 10.04
CA LEU A 139 -124.05 -3.42 10.40
C LEU A 139 -123.12 -3.17 11.61
N LYS A 140 -122.48 -2.00 11.71
CA LYS A 140 -121.70 -1.60 12.89
C LYS A 140 -122.55 -1.57 14.17
N THR A 141 -123.82 -1.15 14.07
CA THR A 141 -124.75 -1.22 15.22
C THR A 141 -125.24 -2.65 15.55
N SER A 142 -125.29 -3.57 14.58
CA SER A 142 -125.64 -4.98 14.87
C SER A 142 -124.49 -5.78 15.48
N LEU A 143 -123.23 -5.44 15.16
CA LEU A 143 -122.06 -6.10 15.76
C LEU A 143 -122.09 -6.08 17.29
N GLN A 144 -122.42 -4.95 17.92
CA GLN A 144 -122.36 -4.82 19.39
C GLN A 144 -123.25 -5.84 20.13
N PRO A 145 -124.55 -6.02 19.83
CA PRO A 145 -125.36 -7.08 20.42
C PRO A 145 -124.94 -8.50 19.98
N GLN A 146 -124.41 -8.69 18.76
CA GLN A 146 -123.89 -10.00 18.34
C GLN A 146 -122.65 -10.40 19.17
N MET A 147 -121.68 -9.50 19.34
CA MET A 147 -120.52 -9.69 20.22
C MET A 147 -120.93 -9.95 21.67
N GLN A 148 -121.99 -9.32 22.16
CA GLN A 148 -122.49 -9.57 23.51
C GLN A 148 -123.13 -10.97 23.65
N LYS A 149 -123.92 -11.43 22.66
CA LYS A 149 -124.42 -12.81 22.61
C LYS A 149 -123.29 -13.83 22.61
N VAL A 150 -122.25 -13.63 21.78
CA VAL A 150 -121.06 -14.49 21.75
C VAL A 150 -120.36 -14.51 23.12
N ARG A 151 -120.16 -13.35 23.76
CA ARG A 151 -119.56 -13.26 25.11
C ARG A 151 -120.35 -13.98 26.20
N ASP A 152 -121.68 -13.84 26.21
CA ASP A 152 -122.52 -14.49 27.21
C ASP A 152 -122.64 -16.00 26.95
N SER A 153 -122.73 -16.42 25.69
CA SER A 153 -122.60 -17.82 25.28
C SER A 153 -121.25 -18.44 25.72
N SER A 154 -120.10 -17.76 25.55
CA SER A 154 -118.82 -18.21 26.12
C SER A 154 -118.85 -18.30 27.65
N ARG A 155 -119.56 -17.38 28.34
CA ARG A 155 -119.71 -17.42 29.81
C ARG A 155 -120.58 -18.60 30.25
N ASP A 156 -121.61 -18.96 29.50
CA ASP A 156 -122.46 -20.11 29.79
C ASP A 156 -121.75 -21.44 29.54
N ILE A 157 -120.97 -21.57 28.46
CA ILE A 157 -120.08 -22.73 28.29
C ILE A 157 -119.04 -22.79 29.43
N LEU A 158 -118.43 -21.67 29.83
CA LEU A 158 -117.53 -21.65 30.98
C LEU A 158 -118.24 -22.07 32.28
N ARG A 159 -119.47 -21.62 32.53
CA ARG A 159 -120.26 -22.04 33.71
C ARG A 159 -120.49 -23.55 33.70
N LEU A 160 -120.84 -24.13 32.54
CA LEU A 160 -121.02 -25.57 32.37
C LEU A 160 -119.72 -26.34 32.59
N LEU A 161 -118.61 -25.94 31.95
CA LEU A 161 -117.28 -26.57 32.11
C LEU A 161 -116.72 -26.43 33.54
N LEU A 162 -117.03 -25.35 34.26
CA LEU A 162 -116.66 -25.20 35.67
C LEU A 162 -117.56 -26.01 36.62
N THR A 163 -118.79 -26.33 36.19
CA THR A 163 -119.74 -27.17 36.95
C THR A 163 -119.51 -28.66 36.71
N ASP A 164 -119.03 -29.05 35.52
CA ASP A 164 -118.60 -30.42 35.20
C ASP A 164 -117.08 -30.52 34.91
N PRO A 165 -116.25 -30.73 35.96
CA PRO A 165 -114.82 -30.95 35.80
C PRO A 165 -114.37 -32.10 34.87
N PRO A 166 -115.10 -33.24 34.69
CA PRO A 166 -114.68 -34.24 33.70
C PRO A 166 -114.79 -33.73 32.25
N ALA A 167 -115.85 -33.03 31.85
CA ALA A 167 -115.94 -32.38 30.53
C ALA A 167 -114.77 -31.41 30.29
N ALA A 168 -114.46 -30.56 31.28
CA ALA A 168 -113.31 -29.63 31.19
C ALA A 168 -111.95 -30.32 31.10
N ARG A 169 -111.80 -31.55 31.63
CA ARG A 169 -110.58 -32.36 31.46
C ARG A 169 -110.54 -33.08 30.12
N LEU A 170 -111.67 -33.56 29.61
CA LEU A 170 -111.73 -34.23 28.30
C LEU A 170 -111.36 -33.24 27.19
N LEU A 171 -111.96 -32.04 27.20
CA LEU A 171 -111.66 -30.94 26.29
C LEU A 171 -110.16 -30.55 26.32
N ARG A 172 -109.55 -30.50 27.50
CA ARG A 172 -108.10 -30.23 27.66
C ARG A 172 -107.20 -31.36 27.14
N LEU A 173 -107.70 -32.59 27.03
CA LEU A 173 -106.95 -33.76 26.57
C LEU A 173 -107.11 -34.02 25.06
N GLN A 174 -108.29 -33.68 24.49
CA GLN A 174 -108.59 -33.84 23.07
C GLN A 174 -108.15 -32.65 22.21
N ALA A 175 -107.83 -31.50 22.82
CA ALA A 175 -107.33 -30.32 22.11
C ALA A 175 -105.86 -30.45 21.72
N LEU A 176 -105.60 -30.62 20.41
CA LEU A 176 -104.24 -30.70 19.86
C LEU A 176 -103.49 -29.35 19.86
N GLY A 177 -104.17 -28.23 20.14
CA GLY A 177 -103.52 -26.92 20.28
C GLY A 177 -104.48 -25.75 20.54
N ARG A 178 -103.88 -24.58 20.78
CA ARG A 178 -104.53 -23.24 20.84
C ARG A 178 -103.96 -22.36 19.72
N SER A 179 -104.56 -21.21 19.44
CA SER A 179 -103.91 -20.22 18.56
C SER A 179 -102.60 -19.70 19.18
N PRO A 180 -101.59 -19.30 18.38
CA PRO A 180 -100.32 -18.82 18.92
C PRO A 180 -100.45 -17.50 19.70
N GLU A 181 -101.46 -16.68 19.42
CA GLU A 181 -101.81 -15.48 20.19
C GLU A 181 -102.36 -15.84 21.56
N ALA A 182 -103.29 -16.80 21.60
CA ALA A 182 -103.88 -17.32 22.83
C ALA A 182 -102.82 -17.99 23.73
N GLN A 183 -101.89 -18.73 23.13
CA GLN A 183 -100.80 -19.40 23.84
C GLN A 183 -99.81 -18.38 24.43
N ARG A 184 -99.36 -17.38 23.65
CA ARG A 184 -98.53 -16.26 24.14
C ARG A 184 -99.19 -15.46 25.27
N PHE A 185 -100.51 -15.30 25.22
CA PHE A 185 -101.24 -14.61 26.29
C PHE A 185 -101.27 -15.41 27.59
N ILE A 186 -101.40 -16.74 27.53
CA ILE A 186 -101.29 -17.63 28.70
C ILE A 186 -99.86 -17.59 29.25
N GLU A 187 -98.84 -17.70 28.40
CA GLU A 187 -97.42 -17.60 28.79
C GLU A 187 -97.12 -16.27 29.51
N GLY A 188 -97.60 -15.14 28.99
CA GLY A 188 -97.47 -13.83 29.65
C GLY A 188 -98.20 -13.72 31.00
N LEU A 189 -99.30 -14.45 31.21
CA LEU A 189 -99.96 -14.55 32.52
C LEU A 189 -99.19 -15.46 33.48
N GLU A 190 -98.51 -16.49 33.00
CA GLU A 190 -97.62 -17.35 33.81
C GLU A 190 -96.33 -16.63 34.19
N GLU A 191 -95.75 -15.81 33.31
CA GLU A 191 -94.64 -14.89 33.64
C GLU A 191 -95.07 -13.85 34.69
N LEU A 192 -96.24 -13.22 34.50
CA LEU A 192 -96.82 -12.28 35.47
C LEU A 192 -97.06 -12.96 36.83
N ARG A 193 -97.52 -14.22 36.83
CA ARG A 193 -97.67 -15.05 38.03
C ARG A 193 -96.33 -15.27 38.72
N GLY A 194 -95.27 -15.61 37.99
CA GLY A 194 -93.92 -15.76 38.54
C GLY A 194 -93.43 -14.46 39.19
N PHE A 195 -93.53 -13.34 38.47
CA PHE A 195 -93.14 -12.01 38.97
C PHE A 195 -93.93 -11.59 40.22
N LEU A 196 -95.25 -11.77 40.23
CA LEU A 196 -96.09 -11.43 41.38
C LEU A 196 -95.80 -12.34 42.58
N PHE A 197 -95.52 -13.63 42.36
CA PHE A 197 -95.11 -14.55 43.41
C PHE A 197 -93.80 -14.09 44.07
N GLU A 198 -92.76 -13.75 43.28
CA GLU A 198 -91.52 -13.19 43.84
C GLU A 198 -91.77 -11.88 44.61
N ARG A 199 -92.59 -10.97 44.05
CA ARG A 199 -92.90 -9.67 44.68
C ARG A 199 -93.64 -9.83 46.01
N LEU A 200 -94.53 -10.80 46.10
CA LEU A 200 -95.27 -11.11 47.33
C LEU A 200 -94.44 -11.92 48.35
N LEU A 201 -93.34 -12.55 47.93
CA LEU A 201 -92.35 -13.15 48.83
C LEU A 201 -91.36 -12.11 49.40
N THR A 202 -91.01 -11.08 48.63
CA THR A 202 -90.02 -10.07 49.05
C THR A 202 -90.52 -9.16 50.17
N SER A 203 -89.72 -9.06 51.22
CA SER A 203 -89.91 -8.11 52.31
C SER A 203 -89.60 -6.66 51.87
N PRO A 204 -90.31 -5.64 52.37
CA PRO A 204 -89.92 -4.24 52.20
C PRO A 204 -88.51 -3.91 52.70
N MET A 205 -87.95 -4.70 53.64
CA MET A 205 -86.55 -4.57 54.05
C MET A 205 -85.62 -5.10 52.96
N GLU A 206 -85.79 -6.36 52.52
CA GLU A 206 -85.00 -6.99 51.44
C GLU A 206 -85.01 -6.15 50.16
N ALA A 207 -86.13 -5.50 49.82
CA ALA A 207 -86.24 -4.60 48.69
C ALA A 207 -85.34 -3.34 48.83
N ARG A 208 -85.23 -2.77 50.05
CA ARG A 208 -84.31 -1.66 50.36
C ARG A 208 -82.86 -2.13 50.36
N ASP A 209 -82.59 -3.28 50.95
CA ASP A 209 -81.25 -3.88 51.03
C ASP A 209 -80.71 -4.16 49.62
N ARG A 210 -81.53 -4.72 48.72
CA ARG A 210 -81.25 -4.86 47.28
C ARG A 210 -80.95 -3.53 46.60
N ALA A 211 -81.76 -2.49 46.85
CA ALA A 211 -81.59 -1.18 46.22
C ALA A 211 -80.30 -0.48 46.68
N GLN A 212 -79.98 -0.53 47.97
CA GLN A 212 -78.72 -0.04 48.53
C GLN A 212 -77.53 -0.82 47.96
N PHE A 213 -77.61 -2.15 47.93
CA PHE A 213 -76.59 -3.03 47.37
C PHE A 213 -76.29 -2.73 45.89
N ILE A 214 -77.32 -2.54 45.06
CA ILE A 214 -77.17 -2.13 43.66
C ILE A 214 -76.49 -0.75 43.58
N GLN A 215 -76.96 0.24 44.36
CA GLN A 215 -76.35 1.58 44.38
C GLN A 215 -74.87 1.54 44.78
N ASP A 216 -74.50 0.68 45.73
CA ASP A 216 -73.12 0.50 46.18
C ASP A 216 -72.23 -0.17 45.12
N ILE A 217 -72.77 -1.16 44.39
CA ILE A 217 -72.11 -1.70 43.19
C ILE A 217 -71.94 -0.62 42.12
N THR A 218 -72.97 0.17 41.81
CA THR A 218 -72.86 1.26 40.82
C THR A 218 -71.82 2.30 41.22
N ARG A 219 -71.74 2.64 42.52
CA ARG A 219 -70.71 3.57 43.05
C ARG A 219 -69.30 2.99 42.95
N ARG A 220 -69.11 1.70 43.25
CA ARG A 220 -67.81 1.01 43.10
C ARG A 220 -67.42 0.90 41.63
N HIS A 221 -68.33 0.48 40.76
CA HIS A 221 -68.08 0.37 39.33
C HIS A 221 -67.71 1.72 38.72
N ARG A 222 -68.39 2.81 39.09
CA ARG A 222 -68.02 4.16 38.62
C ARG A 222 -66.61 4.56 39.03
N ARG A 223 -66.22 4.39 40.30
CA ARG A 223 -64.85 4.66 40.76
C ARG A 223 -63.80 3.81 40.06
N ASN A 224 -64.12 2.53 39.82
CA ASN A 224 -63.25 1.64 39.07
C ASN A 224 -63.11 2.10 37.61
N GLN A 225 -64.18 2.62 37.00
CA GLN A 225 -64.15 3.19 35.65
C GLN A 225 -63.32 4.48 35.63
N GLU A 226 -63.53 5.41 36.58
CA GLU A 226 -62.73 6.64 36.74
C GLU A 226 -61.22 6.32 36.86
N VAL A 227 -60.85 5.20 37.50
CA VAL A 227 -59.46 4.71 37.59
C VAL A 227 -58.98 4.05 36.29
N ILE A 228 -59.84 3.29 35.58
CA ILE A 228 -59.52 2.72 34.26
C ILE A 228 -59.27 3.84 33.24
N ASP A 229 -60.18 4.81 33.14
CA ASP A 229 -60.09 5.95 32.23
C ASP A 229 -58.82 6.79 32.51
N ALA A 230 -58.44 6.96 33.78
CA ALA A 230 -57.19 7.60 34.19
C ALA A 230 -55.94 6.80 33.78
N LEU A 231 -55.96 5.48 33.89
CA LEU A 231 -54.85 4.61 33.47
C LEU A 231 -54.74 4.51 31.94
N GLU A 232 -55.84 4.52 31.20
CA GLU A 232 -55.87 4.54 29.74
C GLU A 232 -55.38 5.89 29.17
N THR A 233 -55.75 7.01 29.82
CA THR A 233 -55.22 8.33 29.46
C THR A 233 -53.75 8.49 29.82
N GLU A 234 -53.27 7.94 30.94
CA GLU A 234 -51.83 7.91 31.24
C GLU A 234 -51.07 7.00 30.25
N LEU A 235 -51.59 5.80 29.95
CA LEU A 235 -50.98 4.87 29.00
C LEU A 235 -50.82 5.49 27.61
N THR A 236 -51.89 6.10 27.09
CA THR A 236 -51.85 6.76 25.77
C THR A 236 -50.95 8.01 25.76
N ALA A 237 -50.83 8.74 26.87
CA ALA A 237 -49.85 9.82 27.00
C ALA A 237 -48.40 9.30 27.03
N ARG A 238 -48.11 8.24 27.80
CA ARG A 238 -46.78 7.59 27.85
C ARG A 238 -46.38 7.00 26.50
N MET A 239 -47.33 6.38 25.78
CA MET A 239 -47.10 5.90 24.40
C MET A 239 -46.72 7.06 23.47
N LYS A 240 -47.51 8.14 23.42
CA LYS A 240 -47.21 9.33 22.60
C LYS A 240 -45.85 9.94 22.91
N ASN A 241 -45.46 10.02 24.20
CA ASN A 241 -44.14 10.53 24.57
C ASN A 241 -43.01 9.64 24.00
N ARG A 242 -43.08 8.33 24.27
CA ARG A 242 -42.14 7.32 23.76
C ARG A 242 -42.04 7.37 22.24
N ASP A 243 -43.16 7.48 21.54
CA ASP A 243 -43.21 7.51 20.09
C ASP A 243 -42.50 8.77 19.56
N SER A 244 -42.72 9.92 20.21
CA SER A 244 -41.98 11.16 19.90
C SER A 244 -40.49 11.11 20.26
N GLU A 245 -40.06 10.25 21.19
CA GLU A 245 -38.65 10.03 21.52
C GLU A 245 -37.99 9.15 20.45
N VAL A 246 -38.68 8.07 20.04
CA VAL A 246 -38.28 7.20 18.92
C VAL A 246 -38.20 8.00 17.60
N GLU A 247 -39.08 8.96 17.35
CA GLU A 247 -38.98 9.87 16.19
C GLU A 247 -37.72 10.75 16.24
N LYS A 248 -37.39 11.33 17.40
CA LYS A 248 -36.16 12.13 17.60
C LYS A 248 -34.90 11.29 17.42
N GLU A 249 -34.86 10.08 18.00
CA GLU A 249 -33.74 9.15 17.83
C GLU A 249 -33.58 8.70 16.37
N ASN A 250 -34.68 8.40 15.67
CA ASN A 250 -34.64 8.07 14.24
C ASN A 250 -34.10 9.23 13.38
N PHE A 251 -34.47 10.47 13.70
CA PHE A 251 -33.92 11.66 13.04
C PHE A 251 -32.40 11.79 13.25
N VAL A 252 -31.92 11.67 14.50
CA VAL A 252 -30.48 11.70 14.81
C VAL A 252 -29.74 10.53 14.13
N ILE A 253 -30.33 9.34 14.08
CA ILE A 253 -29.79 8.18 13.34
C ILE A 253 -29.69 8.49 11.84
N GLN A 254 -30.64 9.23 11.26
CA GLN A 254 -30.61 9.62 9.84
C GLN A 254 -29.56 10.71 9.57
N GLU A 255 -29.39 11.70 10.46
CA GLU A 255 -28.28 12.66 10.38
C GLU A 255 -26.92 11.99 10.49
N LEU A 256 -26.73 11.08 11.46
CA LEU A 256 -25.48 10.33 11.62
C LEU A 256 -25.16 9.44 10.41
N LYS A 257 -26.17 8.79 9.81
CA LYS A 257 -26.02 8.06 8.54
C LYS A 257 -25.59 8.98 7.40
N ASN A 258 -26.18 10.18 7.29
CA ASN A 258 -25.84 11.17 6.28
C ASN A 258 -24.39 11.69 6.47
N HIS A 259 -24.00 12.04 7.69
CA HIS A 259 -22.62 12.46 8.01
C HIS A 259 -21.61 11.35 7.73
N LEU A 260 -21.88 10.11 8.13
CA LEU A 260 -21.03 8.96 7.83
C LEU A 260 -20.86 8.76 6.31
N HIS A 261 -21.95 8.86 5.54
CA HIS A 261 -21.91 8.74 4.09
C HIS A 261 -21.11 9.87 3.40
N GLN A 262 -21.20 11.10 3.92
CA GLN A 262 -20.39 12.23 3.45
C GLN A 262 -18.90 12.04 3.77
N VAL A 263 -18.57 11.62 5.00
CA VAL A 263 -17.18 11.35 5.43
C VAL A 263 -16.57 10.21 4.61
N LEU A 264 -17.31 9.12 4.39
CA LEU A 264 -16.87 8.02 3.51
C LEU A 264 -16.57 8.53 2.11
N LYS A 265 -17.52 9.18 1.42
CA LYS A 265 -17.31 9.76 0.07
C LYS A 265 -16.14 10.73 0.00
N PHE A 266 -15.97 11.58 1.01
CA PHE A 266 -14.85 12.50 1.08
C PHE A 266 -13.52 11.73 1.22
N SER A 267 -13.45 10.77 2.16
CA SER A 267 -12.24 9.96 2.37
C SER A 267 -11.87 9.12 1.13
N GLU A 268 -12.84 8.51 0.45
CA GLU A 268 -12.66 7.77 -0.80
C GLU A 268 -12.08 8.67 -1.89
N SER A 269 -12.66 9.87 -2.10
CA SER A 269 -12.19 10.82 -3.11
C SER A 269 -10.78 11.37 -2.79
N SER A 270 -10.48 11.59 -1.51
CA SER A 270 -9.18 12.04 -1.02
C SER A 270 -8.11 10.95 -1.18
N LEU A 271 -8.44 9.70 -0.87
CA LEU A 271 -7.57 8.54 -1.06
C LEU A 271 -7.31 8.28 -2.54
N LEU A 272 -8.34 8.34 -3.40
CA LEU A 272 -8.20 8.24 -4.86
C LEU A 272 -7.27 9.32 -5.41
N ARG A 273 -7.47 10.59 -5.00
CA ARG A 273 -6.61 11.71 -5.39
C ARG A 273 -5.16 11.48 -4.93
N THR A 274 -4.96 11.17 -3.65
CA THR A 274 -3.64 10.93 -3.05
C THR A 274 -2.90 9.78 -3.75
N LYS A 275 -3.60 8.68 -4.07
CA LYS A 275 -3.05 7.57 -4.83
C LYS A 275 -2.64 8.00 -6.26
N GLN A 276 -3.49 8.74 -6.96
CA GLN A 276 -3.16 9.25 -8.30
C GLN A 276 -1.99 10.25 -8.29
N GLU A 277 -1.90 11.11 -7.26
CA GLU A 277 -0.79 12.04 -7.03
C GLU A 277 0.52 11.26 -6.82
N ALA A 278 0.51 10.27 -5.93
CA ALA A 278 1.65 9.40 -5.64
C ALA A 278 2.08 8.57 -6.87
N GLU A 279 1.13 8.01 -7.63
CA GLU A 279 1.43 7.31 -8.88
C GLU A 279 2.04 8.23 -9.95
N LYS A 280 1.56 9.47 -10.08
CA LYS A 280 2.16 10.47 -10.99
C LYS A 280 3.59 10.79 -10.57
N GLN A 281 3.81 11.03 -9.27
CA GLN A 281 5.14 11.31 -8.73
C GLN A 281 6.09 10.12 -8.94
N GLN A 282 5.67 8.89 -8.63
CA GLN A 282 6.43 7.67 -8.90
C GLN A 282 6.80 7.51 -10.39
N LYS A 283 5.87 7.84 -11.30
CA LYS A 283 6.09 7.82 -12.76
C LYS A 283 7.03 8.94 -13.22
N ALA A 284 7.09 10.08 -12.52
CA ALA A 284 8.07 11.14 -12.76
C ALA A 284 9.46 10.76 -12.24
N ASP A 285 9.56 10.28 -10.99
CA ASP A 285 10.83 9.91 -10.35
C ASP A 285 11.52 8.71 -11.01
N SER A 286 10.76 7.73 -11.48
CA SER A 286 11.29 6.60 -12.26
C SER A 286 11.81 7.03 -13.64
N ARG A 287 11.13 7.96 -14.33
CA ARG A 287 11.67 8.57 -15.56
C ARG A 287 12.93 9.40 -15.27
N ALA A 288 12.95 10.14 -14.17
CA ALA A 288 14.11 10.93 -13.76
C ALA A 288 15.30 10.06 -13.31
N SER A 289 15.07 8.89 -12.70
CA SER A 289 16.14 7.94 -12.38
C SER A 289 16.64 7.22 -13.64
N GLN A 290 15.76 6.77 -14.54
CA GLN A 290 16.15 6.23 -15.85
C GLN A 290 17.00 7.22 -16.66
N ALA A 291 16.60 8.49 -16.73
CA ALA A 291 17.37 9.54 -17.42
C ALA A 291 18.76 9.80 -16.77
N ARG A 292 18.88 9.66 -15.45
CA ARG A 292 20.18 9.75 -14.74
C ARG A 292 21.04 8.52 -15.00
N LEU A 293 20.47 7.31 -15.01
CA LEU A 293 21.17 6.07 -15.33
C LEU A 293 21.69 6.08 -16.78
N ALA A 294 20.90 6.54 -17.75
CA ALA A 294 21.33 6.66 -19.15
C ALA A 294 22.51 7.63 -19.32
N LYS A 295 22.49 8.78 -18.63
CA LYS A 295 23.63 9.72 -18.61
C LYS A 295 24.88 9.10 -18.01
N LEU A 296 24.78 8.49 -16.83
CA LEU A 296 25.91 7.80 -16.18
C LEU A 296 26.46 6.65 -17.04
N GLN A 297 25.62 5.91 -17.75
CA GLN A 297 26.05 4.89 -18.71
C GLN A 297 26.83 5.49 -19.88
N GLN A 298 26.35 6.61 -20.45
CA GLN A 298 27.07 7.34 -21.50
C GLN A 298 28.41 7.89 -21.01
N GLU A 299 28.45 8.48 -19.81
CA GLU A 299 29.67 8.96 -19.15
C GLU A 299 30.68 7.83 -18.94
N ILE A 300 30.24 6.66 -18.44
CA ILE A 300 31.07 5.46 -18.30
C ILE A 300 31.63 4.99 -19.66
N LEU A 301 30.85 5.04 -20.73
CA LEU A 301 31.32 4.66 -22.07
C LEU A 301 32.35 5.66 -22.63
N THR A 302 32.13 6.97 -22.45
CA THR A 302 33.11 7.99 -22.87
C THR A 302 34.42 7.90 -22.08
N LEU A 303 34.36 7.71 -20.75
CA LEU A 303 35.52 7.51 -19.90
C LEU A 303 36.29 6.23 -20.26
N ARG A 304 35.60 5.13 -20.60
CA ARG A 304 36.23 3.89 -21.09
C ARG A 304 36.96 4.10 -22.42
N SER A 305 36.38 4.87 -23.34
CA SER A 305 37.04 5.24 -24.61
C SER A 305 38.27 6.13 -24.37
N GLN A 306 38.14 7.17 -23.54
CA GLN A 306 39.26 8.05 -23.17
C GLN A 306 40.41 7.27 -22.51
N TYR A 307 40.10 6.38 -21.57
CA TYR A 307 41.07 5.50 -20.94
C TYR A 307 41.76 4.57 -21.96
N HIS A 308 41.00 3.97 -22.88
CA HIS A 308 41.57 3.11 -23.91
C HIS A 308 42.52 3.89 -24.85
N ASN A 309 42.12 5.08 -25.29
CA ASN A 309 42.94 5.96 -26.12
C ASN A 309 44.25 6.33 -25.41
N LEU A 310 44.17 6.81 -24.15
CA LEU A 310 45.36 7.12 -23.34
C LEU A 310 46.27 5.89 -23.15
N VAL A 311 45.72 4.70 -22.97
CA VAL A 311 46.53 3.45 -22.88
C VAL A 311 47.23 3.15 -24.20
N MET A 312 46.60 3.41 -25.35
CA MET A 312 47.22 3.21 -26.67
C MET A 312 48.28 4.28 -26.97
N GLU A 313 47.99 5.56 -26.74
CA GLU A 313 48.94 6.67 -26.86
C GLU A 313 50.21 6.44 -26.02
N ASN A 314 50.05 6.02 -24.75
CA ASN A 314 51.18 5.70 -23.89
C ASN A 314 51.98 4.49 -24.39
N ARG A 315 51.32 3.44 -24.91
CA ARG A 315 52.00 2.27 -25.52
C ARG A 315 52.78 2.66 -26.77
N GLU A 316 52.24 3.53 -27.62
CA GLU A 316 52.92 4.01 -28.82
C GLU A 316 54.11 4.90 -28.48
N ALA A 317 53.96 5.80 -27.50
CA ALA A 317 55.05 6.60 -26.96
C ALA A 317 56.15 5.73 -26.34
N GLU A 318 55.78 4.71 -25.55
CA GLU A 318 56.73 3.76 -24.97
C GLU A 318 57.45 2.95 -26.06
N GLN A 319 56.74 2.44 -27.06
CA GLN A 319 57.36 1.76 -28.21
C GLN A 319 58.29 2.68 -29.00
N ALA A 320 57.95 3.95 -29.19
CA ALA A 320 58.80 4.93 -29.84
C ALA A 320 60.07 5.21 -29.02
N LEU A 321 59.97 5.27 -27.69
CA LEU A 321 61.12 5.38 -26.79
C LEU A 321 61.97 4.11 -26.78
N ARG A 322 61.38 2.91 -26.74
CA ARG A 322 62.10 1.63 -26.89
C ARG A 322 62.85 1.55 -28.23
N LYS A 323 62.23 1.97 -29.33
CA LYS A 323 62.86 2.03 -30.67
C LYS A 323 64.02 3.04 -30.73
N LYS A 324 63.88 4.20 -30.07
CA LYS A 324 64.98 5.19 -29.93
C LYS A 324 66.12 4.64 -29.07
N LYS A 325 65.80 4.01 -27.93
CA LYS A 325 66.77 3.38 -27.03
C LYS A 325 67.59 2.33 -27.78
N TYR A 326 66.92 1.39 -28.47
CA TYR A 326 67.59 0.35 -29.25
C TYR A 326 68.53 0.92 -30.32
N LYS A 327 68.14 2.00 -31.01
CA LYS A 327 69.05 2.68 -31.97
C LYS A 327 70.32 3.21 -31.30
N VAL A 328 70.17 3.92 -30.18
CA VAL A 328 71.32 4.45 -29.41
C VAL A 328 72.17 3.31 -28.85
N GLU A 329 71.57 2.21 -28.40
CA GLU A 329 72.29 1.00 -27.99
C GLU A 329 73.08 0.40 -29.15
N THR A 330 72.50 0.26 -30.36
CA THR A 330 73.26 -0.19 -31.54
C THR A 330 74.32 0.80 -32.01
N GLU A 331 74.12 2.11 -31.83
CA GLU A 331 75.14 3.12 -32.12
C GLU A 331 76.32 3.02 -31.15
N ILE A 332 76.06 2.78 -29.85
CA ILE A 332 77.09 2.51 -28.84
C ILE A 332 77.83 1.20 -29.13
N GLU A 333 77.11 0.13 -29.44
CA GLU A 333 77.70 -1.18 -29.83
C GLU A 333 78.66 -1.02 -31.03
N ASN A 334 78.24 -0.27 -32.05
CA ASN A 334 79.08 0.04 -33.22
C ASN A 334 80.31 0.91 -32.88
N TRP A 335 80.26 1.74 -31.84
CA TRP A 335 81.41 2.51 -31.37
C TRP A 335 82.37 1.67 -30.52
N ILE A 336 81.85 0.75 -29.71
CA ILE A 336 82.63 -0.23 -28.96
C ILE A 336 83.39 -1.13 -29.95
N GLN A 337 82.71 -1.73 -30.92
CA GLN A 337 83.34 -2.60 -31.92
C GLN A 337 84.46 -1.90 -32.71
N LYS A 338 84.29 -0.61 -33.06
CA LYS A 338 85.35 0.18 -33.70
C LYS A 338 86.52 0.46 -32.77
N TYR A 339 86.24 0.83 -31.51
CA TYR A 339 87.29 1.06 -30.53
C TYR A 339 88.08 -0.23 -30.27
N ASP A 340 87.42 -1.37 -30.14
CA ASP A 340 88.05 -2.67 -29.93
C ASP A 340 88.89 -3.08 -31.16
N SER A 341 88.42 -2.82 -32.40
CA SER A 341 89.23 -3.06 -33.60
C SER A 341 90.43 -2.11 -33.72
N GLU A 342 90.23 -0.79 -33.52
CA GLU A 342 91.31 0.20 -33.53
C GLU A 342 92.35 -0.10 -32.43
N MET A 343 91.92 -0.56 -31.25
CA MET A 343 92.83 -0.98 -30.18
C MET A 343 93.54 -2.30 -30.47
N SER A 344 92.92 -3.26 -31.18
CA SER A 344 93.62 -4.47 -31.66
C SER A 344 94.68 -4.10 -32.68
N GLU A 345 94.33 -3.30 -33.70
CA GLU A 345 95.28 -2.79 -34.70
C GLU A 345 96.45 -2.04 -34.05
N LYS A 346 96.20 -1.23 -33.01
CA LYS A 346 97.28 -0.53 -32.27
C LYS A 346 98.07 -1.43 -31.31
N GLN A 347 97.50 -2.51 -30.82
CA GLN A 347 98.25 -3.52 -30.07
C GLN A 347 99.15 -4.34 -30.99
N GLU A 348 98.65 -4.73 -32.17
CA GLU A 348 99.40 -5.42 -33.22
C GLU A 348 100.54 -4.53 -33.76
N GLU A 349 100.28 -3.26 -34.11
CA GLU A 349 101.33 -2.28 -34.47
C GLU A 349 102.39 -2.11 -33.36
N TYR A 350 101.98 -2.10 -32.09
CA TYR A 350 102.90 -1.98 -30.97
C TYR A 350 103.75 -3.23 -30.77
N GLU A 351 103.16 -4.43 -30.93
CA GLU A 351 103.88 -5.70 -30.80
C GLU A 351 104.89 -5.91 -31.94
N ASP A 352 104.53 -5.57 -33.19
CA ASP A 352 105.46 -5.54 -34.33
C ASP A 352 106.63 -4.56 -34.09
N LEU A 353 106.33 -3.34 -33.62
CA LEU A 353 107.37 -2.35 -33.31
C LEU A 353 108.25 -2.78 -32.13
N ASP A 354 107.71 -3.43 -31.10
CA ASP A 354 108.50 -3.93 -29.98
C ASP A 354 109.27 -5.22 -30.34
N LEU A 355 108.85 -5.99 -31.34
CA LEU A 355 109.65 -7.05 -31.97
C LEU A 355 110.85 -6.44 -32.71
N ILE A 356 110.63 -5.49 -33.62
CA ILE A 356 111.69 -4.77 -34.35
C ILE A 356 112.67 -4.13 -33.36
N HIS A 357 112.16 -3.47 -32.31
CA HIS A 357 112.97 -2.84 -31.26
C HIS A 357 113.81 -3.84 -30.44
N LYS A 358 113.35 -5.09 -30.26
CA LYS A 358 114.16 -6.17 -29.65
C LYS A 358 115.27 -6.61 -30.60
N GLU A 359 114.98 -6.76 -31.90
CA GLU A 359 116.00 -7.10 -32.90
C GLU A 359 117.04 -5.98 -33.05
N GLU A 360 116.63 -4.72 -33.15
CA GLU A 360 117.53 -3.56 -33.19
C GLU A 360 118.39 -3.45 -31.92
N LYS A 361 117.84 -3.76 -30.73
CA LYS A 361 118.63 -3.84 -29.49
C LYS A 361 119.71 -4.91 -29.56
N LEU A 362 119.37 -6.12 -30.03
CA LEU A 362 120.33 -7.22 -30.17
C LEU A 362 121.42 -6.89 -31.20
N GLN A 363 121.04 -6.29 -32.34
CA GLN A 363 122.00 -5.79 -33.35
C GLN A 363 122.89 -4.68 -32.78
N LEU A 364 122.33 -3.76 -31.99
CA LEU A 364 123.08 -2.69 -31.32
C LEU A 364 124.02 -3.23 -30.24
N GLU A 365 123.65 -4.30 -29.52
CA GLU A 365 124.51 -4.99 -28.57
C GLU A 365 125.64 -5.74 -29.27
N GLU A 366 125.36 -6.43 -30.38
CA GLU A 366 126.41 -7.03 -31.21
C GLU A 366 127.37 -5.97 -31.77
N LEU A 367 126.84 -4.85 -32.27
CA LEU A 367 127.65 -3.72 -32.77
C LEU A 367 128.47 -3.06 -31.65
N LYS A 368 127.96 -2.96 -30.42
CA LYS A 368 128.73 -2.51 -29.25
C LYS A 368 129.87 -3.47 -28.92
N LEU A 369 129.64 -4.78 -28.95
CA LEU A 369 130.68 -5.79 -28.72
C LEU A 369 131.76 -5.73 -29.83
N ARG A 370 131.36 -5.71 -31.10
CA ARG A 370 132.27 -5.51 -32.24
C ARG A 370 133.04 -4.19 -32.14
N HIS A 371 132.41 -3.11 -31.70
CA HIS A 371 133.06 -1.82 -31.49
C HIS A 371 134.04 -1.84 -30.31
N ALA A 372 133.74 -2.52 -29.21
CA ALA A 372 134.65 -2.69 -28.08
C ALA A 372 135.94 -3.42 -28.51
N VAL A 373 135.81 -4.52 -29.25
CA VAL A 373 136.96 -5.24 -29.84
C VAL A 373 137.76 -4.33 -30.76
N LEU A 374 137.10 -3.59 -31.67
CA LEU A 374 137.77 -2.61 -32.53
C LEU A 374 138.49 -1.50 -31.74
N VAL A 375 137.95 -1.05 -30.61
CA VAL A 375 138.59 -0.05 -29.74
C VAL A 375 139.82 -0.63 -29.04
N GLU A 376 139.76 -1.89 -28.59
CA GLU A 376 140.94 -2.60 -28.09
C GLU A 376 142.01 -2.77 -29.18
N GLU A 377 141.64 -3.22 -30.39
CA GLU A 377 142.54 -3.30 -31.54
C GLU A 377 143.17 -1.94 -31.90
N PHE A 378 142.38 -0.86 -31.95
CA PHE A 378 142.91 0.49 -32.16
C PHE A 378 143.87 0.92 -31.04
N SER A 379 143.59 0.57 -29.79
CA SER A 379 144.49 0.85 -28.67
C SER A 379 145.81 0.06 -28.76
N GLN A 380 145.74 -1.20 -29.21
CA GLN A 380 146.91 -2.05 -29.47
C GLN A 380 147.74 -1.47 -30.62
N ILE A 381 147.11 -1.08 -31.74
CA ILE A 381 147.77 -0.43 -32.88
C ILE A 381 148.42 0.90 -32.48
N LEU A 382 147.81 1.68 -31.59
CA LEU A 382 148.41 2.91 -31.05
C LEU A 382 149.61 2.60 -30.14
N ALA A 383 149.49 1.63 -29.24
CA ALA A 383 150.58 1.18 -28.38
C ALA A 383 151.76 0.60 -29.20
N GLU A 384 151.50 -0.19 -30.24
CA GLU A 384 152.50 -0.68 -31.19
C GLU A 384 153.16 0.47 -31.96
N ARG A 385 152.39 1.47 -32.41
CA ARG A 385 152.94 2.67 -33.07
C ARG A 385 153.83 3.46 -32.12
N GLU A 386 153.45 3.61 -30.86
CA GLU A 386 154.31 4.21 -29.83
C GLU A 386 155.58 3.39 -29.58
N VAL A 387 155.48 2.07 -29.41
CA VAL A 387 156.63 1.17 -29.19
C VAL A 387 157.56 1.19 -30.39
N ASN A 388 157.03 1.18 -31.61
CA ASN A 388 157.83 1.28 -32.84
C ASN A 388 158.42 2.68 -33.04
N ALA A 389 157.76 3.75 -32.59
CA ALA A 389 158.35 5.09 -32.54
C ALA A 389 159.48 5.18 -31.49
N LYS A 390 159.29 4.62 -30.30
CA LYS A 390 160.32 4.52 -29.24
C LYS A 390 161.55 3.75 -29.75
N LYS A 391 161.35 2.57 -30.35
CA LYS A 391 162.40 1.77 -31.01
C LYS A 391 163.13 2.52 -32.13
N ARG A 392 162.42 3.30 -32.97
CA ARG A 392 163.06 4.15 -34.00
C ARG A 392 163.92 5.24 -33.37
N MET A 393 163.39 5.96 -32.39
CA MET A 393 164.13 7.00 -31.65
C MET A 393 165.34 6.41 -30.90
N GLU A 394 165.27 5.18 -30.44
CA GLU A 394 166.38 4.44 -29.81
C GLU A 394 167.43 4.02 -30.84
N ALA A 395 167.03 3.41 -31.97
CA ALA A 395 167.92 3.10 -33.08
C ALA A 395 168.60 4.35 -33.67
N GLU A 396 167.91 5.50 -33.74
CA GLU A 396 168.49 6.78 -34.12
C GLU A 396 169.53 7.27 -33.10
N ARG A 397 169.25 7.17 -31.79
CA ARG A 397 170.23 7.48 -30.73
C ARG A 397 171.46 6.57 -30.80
N GLU A 398 171.27 5.29 -31.10
CA GLU A 398 172.37 4.32 -31.24
C GLU A 398 173.17 4.53 -32.53
N MET A 399 172.52 4.82 -33.65
CA MET A 399 173.19 5.22 -34.88
C MET A 399 173.98 6.53 -34.68
N LEU A 400 173.45 7.49 -33.92
CA LEU A 400 174.18 8.70 -33.54
C LEU A 400 175.36 8.40 -32.58
N ARG A 401 175.26 7.42 -31.68
CA ARG A 401 176.40 6.93 -30.87
C ARG A 401 177.46 6.28 -31.76
N MET A 402 177.08 5.39 -32.67
CA MET A 402 177.96 4.74 -33.65
C MET A 402 178.68 5.77 -34.52
N ILE A 403 177.96 6.76 -35.07
CA ILE A 403 178.53 7.84 -35.88
C ILE A 403 179.51 8.69 -35.06
N ARG A 404 179.18 9.03 -33.80
CA ARG A 404 180.10 9.76 -32.91
C ARG A 404 181.37 8.96 -32.60
N ALA A 405 181.24 7.66 -32.32
CA ALA A 405 182.38 6.77 -32.06
C ALA A 405 183.28 6.63 -33.31
N ALA A 406 182.69 6.37 -34.48
CA ALA A 406 183.41 6.31 -35.75
C ALA A 406 184.11 7.64 -36.08
N THR A 407 183.46 8.78 -35.81
CA THR A 407 184.04 10.12 -36.02
C THR A 407 185.23 10.36 -35.09
N LEU A 408 185.13 9.95 -33.80
CA LEU A 408 186.23 10.02 -32.84
C LEU A 408 187.43 9.17 -33.29
N ILE A 409 187.20 7.91 -33.68
CA ILE A 409 188.26 6.99 -34.16
C ILE A 409 188.96 7.59 -35.39
N GLN A 410 188.18 8.08 -36.37
CA GLN A 410 188.74 8.73 -37.56
C GLN A 410 189.51 10.01 -37.23
N ALA A 411 189.04 10.83 -36.29
CA ALA A 411 189.70 12.08 -35.90
C ALA A 411 191.01 11.83 -35.14
N VAL A 412 191.04 10.84 -34.24
CA VAL A 412 192.25 10.45 -33.49
C VAL A 412 193.32 9.90 -34.46
N TRP A 413 192.95 9.00 -35.37
CA TRP A 413 193.89 8.42 -36.34
C TRP A 413 194.46 9.47 -37.31
N LYS A 414 193.59 10.28 -37.93
CA LYS A 414 194.02 11.39 -38.81
C LYS A 414 194.89 12.41 -38.04
N GLY A 415 194.57 12.69 -36.78
CA GLY A 415 195.35 13.57 -35.92
C GLY A 415 196.72 13.02 -35.53
N TYR A 416 196.84 11.72 -35.27
CA TYR A 416 198.12 11.06 -34.96
C TYR A 416 199.08 11.12 -36.16
N LEU A 417 198.59 10.75 -37.35
CA LEU A 417 199.36 10.77 -38.60
C LEU A 417 199.90 12.17 -38.93
N VAL A 418 199.11 13.22 -38.66
CA VAL A 418 199.49 14.63 -38.90
C VAL A 418 200.46 15.17 -37.84
N ARG A 419 200.37 14.74 -36.57
CA ARG A 419 201.21 15.28 -35.49
C ARG A 419 202.62 14.70 -35.42
N SER A 420 202.87 13.53 -36.01
CA SER A 420 204.20 12.88 -35.98
C SER A 420 205.28 13.60 -36.83
N MET A 421 204.89 14.25 -37.94
CA MET A 421 205.81 14.50 -39.06
C MET A 421 206.48 15.90 -39.14
N LEU A 422 206.23 16.84 -38.21
CA LEU A 422 206.72 18.23 -38.36
C LEU A 422 207.16 18.95 -37.06
N LYS A 423 208.36 18.65 -36.53
CA LYS A 423 209.14 19.67 -35.77
C LYS A 423 210.67 19.50 -35.64
N SER A 424 211.40 18.93 -36.62
CA SER A 424 212.85 19.25 -36.77
C SER A 424 213.40 19.07 -38.19
N LYS A 425 214.44 19.85 -38.53
CA LYS A 425 215.31 19.82 -39.74
C LYS A 425 214.68 19.89 -41.16
N ARG A 426 214.92 21.05 -41.81
CA ARG A 426 215.46 21.23 -43.20
C ARG A 426 214.51 21.35 -44.42
N LYS A 427 214.78 22.40 -45.24
CA LYS A 427 214.48 22.64 -46.69
C LYS A 427 213.08 23.05 -47.21
N LYS A 428 212.95 24.36 -47.51
CA LYS A 428 212.56 25.03 -48.79
C LYS A 428 211.66 24.32 -49.85
N ARG A 429 210.63 25.06 -50.32
CA ARG A 429 209.91 24.97 -51.65
C ARG A 429 209.04 23.68 -51.82
N VAL A 430 207.93 23.58 -52.57
CA VAL A 430 207.39 24.31 -53.75
C VAL A 430 205.83 24.40 -53.76
N LYS A 431 205.31 25.61 -54.00
CA LYS A 431 204.19 26.06 -54.89
C LYS A 431 203.29 25.03 -55.64
N GLY A 432 201.96 25.13 -55.46
CA GLY A 432 200.87 24.61 -56.34
C GLY A 432 199.51 24.68 -55.59
N LYS A 433 198.34 25.15 -56.08
CA LYS A 433 197.71 25.48 -57.39
C LYS A 433 196.79 24.39 -57.99
N GLY A 434 195.49 24.54 -57.75
CA GLY A 434 194.34 23.81 -58.35
C GLY A 434 193.11 23.99 -57.45
N LYS A 435 191.90 24.45 -57.84
CA LYS A 435 191.19 24.74 -59.11
C LYS A 435 190.30 23.60 -59.68
N GLY A 436 189.02 23.62 -59.31
CA GLY A 436 187.85 22.88 -59.83
C GLY A 436 186.63 23.28 -58.96
N LYS A 437 185.40 23.63 -59.38
CA LYS A 437 184.51 23.40 -60.55
C LYS A 437 183.82 22.02 -60.62
N GLY A 438 182.49 22.06 -60.72
CA GLY A 438 181.51 20.94 -60.65
C GLY A 438 180.47 21.27 -59.55
N LEU A 439 179.13 21.35 -59.72
CA LEU A 439 178.12 20.52 -60.45
C LEU A 439 177.98 19.11 -59.83
N SER A 440 176.77 18.56 -59.62
CA SER A 440 175.49 18.79 -60.33
C SER A 440 174.19 18.70 -59.48
N GLN A 441 173.03 18.67 -60.17
CA GLN A 441 171.62 18.68 -59.71
C GLN A 441 171.19 17.34 -59.03
N ILE A 442 170.03 17.16 -58.37
CA ILE A 442 168.62 17.16 -58.86
C ILE A 442 167.65 17.57 -57.71
N LYS A 443 166.48 18.26 -57.82
CA LYS A 443 165.61 18.74 -58.94
C LYS A 443 164.29 17.95 -59.23
N GLY A 444 163.40 17.80 -58.23
CA GLY A 444 161.97 17.39 -58.38
C GLY A 444 161.18 17.76 -57.10
N LYS A 445 159.99 18.39 -57.02
CA LYS A 445 158.87 18.82 -57.92
C LYS A 445 157.72 17.82 -58.23
N GLY A 446 156.59 18.01 -57.52
CA GLY A 446 155.20 17.53 -57.72
C GLY A 446 154.38 17.92 -56.46
N LEU A 447 153.16 18.52 -56.41
CA LEU A 447 151.90 18.48 -57.21
C LEU A 447 151.05 17.21 -56.94
N GLY A 448 149.72 17.22 -56.72
CA GLY A 448 148.67 18.28 -56.60
C GLY A 448 148.05 18.39 -55.18
N GLN A 449 146.94 19.11 -54.86
CA GLN A 449 145.62 19.35 -55.52
C GLN A 449 144.76 18.06 -55.68
N VAL A 450 143.42 18.00 -55.57
CA VAL A 450 142.26 18.95 -55.55
C VAL A 450 141.24 18.50 -54.45
N LYS A 451 140.41 19.27 -53.71
CA LYS A 451 139.98 20.70 -53.64
C LYS A 451 138.57 21.08 -54.18
N GLY A 452 137.47 20.54 -53.62
CA GLY A 452 136.07 21.04 -53.77
C GLY A 452 135.16 20.58 -52.60
N LYS A 453 134.10 21.26 -52.09
CA LYS A 453 133.17 22.37 -52.45
C LYS A 453 131.83 22.03 -53.14
N GLY A 454 130.73 22.27 -52.42
CA GLY A 454 129.30 22.40 -52.82
C GLY A 454 128.45 22.46 -51.53
N LEU A 455 127.70 23.51 -51.14
CA LEU A 455 126.50 24.18 -51.73
C LEU A 455 125.21 23.34 -51.56
N GLY A 456 124.07 23.82 -51.04
CA GLY A 456 123.66 25.14 -50.48
C GLY A 456 122.48 25.01 -49.46
N GLN A 457 122.14 26.02 -48.65
CA GLN A 457 120.94 26.92 -48.76
C GLN A 457 119.61 26.21 -49.18
N VAL A 458 118.44 26.37 -48.51
CA VAL A 458 117.56 27.56 -48.34
C VAL A 458 116.48 27.27 -47.23
N LYS A 459 115.70 28.18 -46.57
CA LYS A 459 115.87 29.56 -45.99
C LYS A 459 114.52 30.36 -45.91
N GLY A 460 113.62 30.06 -44.95
CA GLY A 460 112.41 30.87 -44.61
C GLY A 460 111.63 30.31 -43.40
N LYS A 461 110.88 31.00 -42.51
CA LYS A 461 110.32 32.37 -42.29
C LYS A 461 108.78 32.53 -42.40
N GLY A 462 108.15 32.89 -41.27
CA GLY A 462 106.72 33.23 -41.05
C GLY A 462 106.36 32.87 -39.59
N GLN A 463 105.83 33.68 -38.64
CA GLN A 463 105.12 34.97 -38.58
C GLN A 463 103.70 35.04 -39.19
N VAL A 464 102.69 35.73 -38.61
CA VAL A 464 102.39 36.17 -37.21
C VAL A 464 100.96 36.79 -37.14
N LYS A 465 100.28 36.82 -35.96
CA LYS A 465 98.93 37.43 -35.67
C LYS A 465 97.72 36.77 -36.40
N GLY A 466 96.47 36.93 -35.96
CA GLY A 466 95.93 37.49 -34.70
C GLY A 466 94.55 38.18 -34.83
N LYS A 467 93.82 38.31 -33.70
CA LYS A 467 92.43 38.85 -33.52
C LYS A 467 91.29 37.92 -34.00
N GLY A 468 90.08 37.93 -33.40
CA GLY A 468 89.67 38.54 -32.12
C GLY A 468 88.16 38.87 -31.99
N GLN A 469 87.77 39.27 -30.77
CA GLN A 469 86.49 39.90 -30.36
C GLN A 469 85.21 39.01 -30.31
N GLY A 470 84.35 39.28 -29.31
CA GLY A 470 83.10 38.54 -29.08
C GLY A 470 82.36 38.82 -27.75
N LEU A 471 82.59 39.96 -27.08
CA LEU A 471 81.88 40.31 -25.84
C LEU A 471 80.54 41.01 -26.13
N GLY A 472 79.41 40.37 -25.81
CA GLY A 472 78.07 40.95 -25.88
C GLY A 472 77.35 40.91 -24.53
N LYS A 473 76.83 42.06 -24.05
CA LYS A 473 76.14 42.18 -22.75
C LYS A 473 74.62 42.42 -22.89
N GLY A 474 73.84 41.76 -22.04
CA GLY A 474 72.51 42.21 -21.59
C GLY A 474 71.29 41.69 -22.38
N LYS A 475 70.05 42.04 -21.99
CA LYS A 475 69.59 42.72 -20.76
C LYS A 475 68.06 42.61 -20.57
N GLY A 476 67.57 42.20 -19.38
CA GLY A 476 66.13 42.20 -19.03
C GLY A 476 65.31 41.10 -19.73
N LYS A 477 64.02 40.88 -19.42
CA LYS A 477 63.10 41.42 -18.40
C LYS A 477 62.18 40.27 -17.93
N GLU A 478 61.97 40.03 -16.63
CA GLU A 478 61.04 40.73 -15.71
C GLU A 478 59.54 40.36 -15.92
N LYS A 479 58.81 40.16 -14.80
CA LYS A 479 57.41 39.67 -14.62
C LYS A 479 57.31 38.13 -14.54
N GLY A 480 56.89 37.51 -13.44
CA GLY A 480 56.53 38.06 -12.12
C GLY A 480 55.03 38.29 -11.91
N LYS A 481 54.36 37.34 -11.24
CA LYS A 481 53.09 37.50 -10.51
C LYS A 481 52.83 36.27 -9.64
N GLY A 482 53.08 36.39 -8.33
CA GLY A 482 52.43 35.53 -7.34
C GLY A 482 51.09 36.13 -6.93
N LYS A 483 50.12 35.29 -6.55
CA LYS A 483 48.94 35.68 -5.75
C LYS A 483 48.27 34.45 -5.16
N GLY A 484 48.36 34.30 -3.85
CA GLY A 484 47.38 33.50 -3.10
C GLY A 484 46.27 34.41 -2.59
N LYS A 485 45.03 33.90 -2.50
CA LYS A 485 44.07 34.33 -1.47
C LYS A 485 42.93 33.33 -1.28
N GLU A 486 42.98 32.70 -0.11
CA GLU A 486 41.90 32.44 0.85
C GLU A 486 40.50 33.06 0.59
N LYS A 487 39.48 32.40 1.15
CA LYS A 487 38.05 32.76 1.33
C LYS A 487 37.12 32.44 0.15
N GLY A 488 35.87 31.99 0.35
CA GLY A 488 35.21 31.53 1.59
C GLY A 488 33.78 32.07 1.78
N LYS A 489 32.84 31.17 2.11
CA LYS A 489 31.38 31.38 2.34
C LYS A 489 30.55 31.74 1.09
N GLY A 490 29.31 31.24 1.05
CA GLY A 490 28.27 31.68 0.09
C GLY A 490 27.12 30.68 -0.03
N LYS A 491 26.00 30.91 0.69
CA LYS A 491 24.73 30.20 0.44
C LYS A 491 24.02 30.81 -0.77
N LYS A 492 23.49 29.98 -1.68
CA LYS A 492 22.04 29.88 -1.88
C LYS A 492 21.67 28.57 -2.55
#